data_AF-A0A914JWA0-F1
#
_entry.id   AF-A0A914JWA0-F1
#
_cell.length_a   1.000
_cell.length_b   1.000
_cell.length_c   1.000
_cell.angle_alpha   90.00
_cell.angle_beta   90.00
_cell.angle_gamma   90.00
#
_symmetry.space_group_name_H-M   'P 1'
#
loop_
_entity.id
_entity.type
_entity.pdbx_description
1 polymer ?
#
loop_
_entity_poly.entity_id
_entity_poly.type
_entity_poly.pdbx_seq_one_letter_code
_entity_poly.pdbx_strand_id
1 'polypeptide(L)'
;KSYPPQVLVDLVAHILSLVPPWTRVYRVQRDIPMPLVTSGVEYGNLREHALARMKQLGVTCRDVRTREVGIQEIHEKVKPDQVELIRRDYFANDGWETFISYEDATQDILIGLLRLRKCTEMVHRPELKNGVSVVRELHVYGTAIPVSAKDPTKFQHQGFGQLLMEEAERIAKEEHGSFKIAVISGVGTRQYYRK
;
A
#
# COMPACT_ATOMS: atom_id res chain seq x y z
N LYS A 1 13.36 -29.11 12.99
CA LYS A 1 11.98 -29.60 12.79
C LYS A 1 11.14 -28.43 12.31
N SER A 2 10.31 -28.61 11.27
CA SER A 2 9.38 -27.58 10.83
C SER A 2 8.30 -27.32 11.89
N TYR A 3 7.72 -26.12 11.91
CA TYR A 3 6.57 -25.85 12.77
C TYR A 3 5.37 -26.70 12.36
N PRO A 4 4.56 -27.17 13.32
CA PRO A 4 3.24 -27.72 13.02
C PRO A 4 2.35 -26.68 12.31
N PRO A 5 1.41 -27.10 11.44
CA PRO A 5 0.55 -26.18 10.70
C PRO A 5 -0.18 -25.16 11.58
N GLN A 6 -0.75 -25.61 12.70
CA GLN A 6 -1.49 -24.75 13.62
C GLN A 6 -0.62 -23.66 14.25
N VAL A 7 0.59 -24.02 14.69
CA VAL A 7 1.56 -23.07 15.27
C VAL A 7 1.96 -22.03 14.23
N LEU A 8 2.12 -22.43 12.97
CA LEU A 8 2.45 -21.51 11.89
C LEU A 8 1.29 -20.56 11.58
N VAL A 9 0.05 -21.05 11.51
CA VAL A 9 -1.14 -20.22 11.31
C VAL A 9 -1.27 -19.18 12.42
N ASP A 10 -1.13 -19.61 13.67
CA ASP A 10 -1.18 -18.71 14.83
C ASP A 10 -0.07 -17.66 14.77
N LEU A 11 1.16 -18.06 14.48
CA LEU A 11 2.29 -17.14 14.36
C LEU A 11 2.05 -16.10 13.25
N VAL A 12 1.59 -16.52 12.08
CA VAL A 12 1.31 -15.63 10.95
C VAL A 12 0.16 -14.67 11.27
N ALA A 13 -0.90 -15.14 11.94
CA ALA A 13 -2.00 -14.30 12.38
C ALA A 13 -1.53 -13.18 13.32
N HIS A 14 -0.66 -13.50 14.29
CA HIS A 14 -0.06 -12.49 15.17
C HIS A 14 0.82 -11.51 14.40
N ILE A 15 1.67 -11.99 13.48
CA ILE A 15 2.51 -11.12 12.66
C ILE A 15 1.65 -10.14 11.84
N LEU A 16 0.61 -10.64 11.16
CA LEU A 16 -0.29 -9.81 10.35
C LEU A 16 -1.05 -8.77 11.18
N SER A 17 -1.37 -9.07 12.45
CA SER A 17 -1.99 -8.10 13.36
C SER A 17 -1.09 -6.91 13.73
N LEU A 18 0.23 -7.08 13.61
CA LEU A 18 1.23 -6.04 13.91
C LEU A 18 1.64 -5.23 12.66
N VAL A 19 1.19 -5.63 11.47
CA VAL A 19 1.57 -4.98 10.22
C VAL A 19 0.96 -3.57 10.18
N PRO A 20 1.78 -2.52 10.01
CA PRO A 20 1.25 -1.17 10.00
C PRO A 20 0.54 -0.85 8.67
N PRO A 21 -0.36 0.14 8.65
CA PRO A 21 -1.20 0.47 7.48
C PRO A 21 -0.46 0.85 6.20
N TRP A 22 0.80 1.28 6.30
CA TRP A 22 1.65 1.61 5.15
C TRP A 22 2.41 0.40 4.60
N THR A 23 2.28 -0.80 5.16
CA THR A 23 3.03 -1.99 4.70
C THR A 23 2.14 -2.91 3.87
N ARG A 24 2.66 -3.40 2.75
CA ARG A 24 2.00 -4.39 1.89
C ARG A 24 2.65 -5.75 2.06
N VAL A 25 1.88 -6.76 2.51
CA VAL A 25 2.35 -8.15 2.55
C VAL A 25 1.98 -8.83 1.23
N TYR A 26 2.99 -9.12 0.40
CA TYR A 26 2.79 -9.67 -0.94
C TYR A 26 2.34 -11.13 -0.92
N ARG A 27 3.23 -12.04 -0.53
CA ARG A 27 2.98 -13.49 -0.50
C ARG A 27 3.33 -14.02 0.88
N VAL A 28 2.41 -14.75 1.48
CA VAL A 28 2.60 -15.39 2.80
C VAL A 28 3.32 -16.74 2.65
N GLN A 29 3.19 -17.38 1.48
CA GLN A 29 3.82 -18.65 1.16
C GLN A 29 4.35 -18.63 -0.28
N ARG A 30 5.21 -19.60 -0.62
CA ARG A 30 5.74 -19.75 -1.98
C ARG A 30 4.90 -20.73 -2.78
N ASP A 31 4.93 -20.58 -4.10
CA ASP A 31 4.28 -21.51 -5.02
C ASP A 31 5.14 -22.77 -5.18
N ILE A 32 5.11 -23.64 -4.16
CA ILE A 32 5.79 -24.94 -4.18
C ILE A 32 4.70 -26.02 -4.19
N PRO A 33 4.74 -26.96 -5.16
CA PRO A 33 3.80 -28.08 -5.18
C PRO A 33 3.84 -28.86 -3.87
N MET A 34 2.67 -29.05 -3.24
CA MET A 34 2.54 -29.76 -1.95
C MET A 34 3.17 -31.17 -1.94
N PRO A 35 3.12 -31.97 -3.03
CA PRO A 35 3.78 -33.28 -3.03
C PRO A 35 5.31 -33.23 -2.86
N LEU A 36 5.94 -32.08 -3.12
CA LEU A 36 7.38 -31.88 -2.92
C LEU A 36 7.72 -31.43 -1.49
N VAL A 37 6.71 -31.10 -0.69
CA VAL A 37 6.88 -30.64 0.69
C VAL A 37 6.95 -31.86 1.61
N THR A 38 8.13 -32.10 2.18
CA THR A 38 8.38 -33.26 3.06
C THR A 38 8.00 -33.00 4.52
N SER A 39 7.89 -31.74 4.95
CA SER A 39 7.51 -31.36 6.32
C SER A 39 7.18 -29.87 6.43
N GLY A 40 6.16 -29.51 7.23
CA GLY A 40 5.84 -28.13 7.61
C GLY A 40 4.43 -27.73 7.23
N VAL A 41 4.29 -26.90 6.20
CA VAL A 41 3.00 -26.39 5.74
C VAL A 41 2.22 -27.52 5.05
N GLU A 42 0.95 -27.69 5.42
CA GLU A 42 0.03 -28.67 4.80
C GLU A 42 -0.98 -28.02 3.85
N TYR A 43 -1.09 -26.69 3.88
CA TYR A 43 -2.09 -25.92 3.14
C TYR A 43 -1.45 -25.04 2.07
N GLY A 44 -2.02 -25.07 0.87
CA GLY A 44 -1.65 -24.18 -0.23
C GLY A 44 -2.31 -22.80 -0.14
N ASN A 45 -2.91 -22.41 0.99
CA ASN A 45 -3.65 -21.16 1.20
C ASN A 45 -3.43 -20.58 2.61
N LEU A 46 -2.19 -20.57 3.10
CA LEU A 46 -1.85 -20.16 4.47
C LEU A 46 -2.38 -18.77 4.89
N ARG A 47 -2.46 -17.81 3.97
CA ARG A 47 -3.00 -16.46 4.27
C ARG A 47 -4.46 -16.51 4.68
N GLU A 48 -5.27 -17.33 4.02
CA GLU A 48 -6.70 -17.45 4.31
C GLU A 48 -6.92 -18.02 5.71
N HIS A 49 -6.18 -19.09 6.05
CA HIS A 49 -6.20 -19.66 7.40
C HIS A 49 -5.76 -18.66 8.46
N ALA A 50 -4.72 -17.86 8.20
CA ALA A 50 -4.28 -16.82 9.11
C ALA A 50 -5.36 -15.74 9.32
N LEU A 51 -6.01 -15.27 8.26
CA LEU A 51 -7.09 -14.27 8.36
C LEU A 51 -8.32 -14.83 9.10
N ALA A 52 -8.70 -16.08 8.83
CA ALA A 52 -9.76 -16.75 9.58
C ALA A 52 -9.41 -16.85 11.07
N ARG A 53 -8.15 -17.17 11.39
CA ARG A 53 -7.67 -17.21 12.77
C ARG A 53 -7.69 -15.83 13.44
N MET A 54 -7.27 -14.77 12.74
CA MET A 54 -7.35 -13.39 13.23
C MET A 54 -8.80 -13.01 13.58
N LYS A 55 -9.78 -13.41 12.76
CA LYS A 55 -11.21 -13.19 13.03
C LYS A 55 -11.66 -13.88 14.32
N GLN A 56 -11.19 -15.10 14.59
CA GLN A 56 -11.48 -15.80 15.86
C GLN A 56 -10.87 -15.09 17.07
N LEU A 57 -9.72 -14.45 16.89
CA LEU A 57 -9.02 -13.69 17.94
C LEU A 57 -9.55 -12.26 18.11
N GLY A 58 -10.50 -11.82 17.26
CA GLY A 58 -11.03 -10.46 17.29
C GLY A 58 -10.02 -9.39 16.86
N VAL A 59 -9.00 -9.75 16.09
CA VAL A 59 -7.98 -8.82 15.55
C VAL A 59 -8.12 -8.66 14.05
N THR A 60 -7.76 -7.49 13.54
CA THR A 60 -7.93 -7.14 12.12
C THR A 60 -6.57 -6.93 11.45
N CYS A 61 -6.42 -7.42 10.21
CA CYS A 61 -5.23 -7.16 9.39
C CYS A 61 -5.39 -5.83 8.69
N ARG A 62 -4.52 -4.86 9.01
CA ARG A 62 -4.55 -3.53 8.38
C ARG A 62 -3.45 -3.34 7.33
N ASP A 63 -2.90 -4.41 6.78
CA ASP A 63 -1.95 -4.30 5.69
C ASP A 63 -2.61 -3.66 4.44
N VAL A 64 -1.79 -3.02 3.61
CA VAL A 64 -2.25 -2.34 2.38
C VAL A 64 -3.11 -3.30 1.55
N ARG A 65 -2.69 -4.56 1.40
CA ARG A 65 -3.35 -5.58 0.57
C ARG A 65 -4.78 -5.89 1.00
N THR A 66 -5.03 -6.04 2.30
CA THR A 66 -6.37 -6.41 2.79
C THR A 66 -7.35 -5.23 2.64
N ARG A 67 -6.84 -4.00 2.66
CA ARG A 67 -7.65 -2.78 2.63
C ARG A 67 -7.95 -2.30 1.20
N GLU A 68 -7.23 -2.77 0.18
CA GLU A 68 -7.42 -2.32 -1.22
C GLU A 68 -8.89 -2.47 -1.65
N VAL A 69 -9.47 -1.42 -2.23
CA VAL A 69 -10.88 -1.41 -2.67
C VAL A 69 -11.26 -2.60 -3.54
N GLY A 70 -10.37 -3.05 -4.44
CA GLY A 70 -10.63 -4.22 -5.28
C GLY A 70 -10.73 -5.54 -4.49
N ILE A 71 -9.99 -5.68 -3.39
CA ILE A 71 -10.07 -6.86 -2.53
C ILE A 71 -11.35 -6.81 -1.67
N GLN A 72 -11.68 -5.64 -1.14
CA GLN A 72 -12.90 -5.42 -0.36
C GLN A 72 -14.18 -5.62 -1.20
N GLU A 73 -14.19 -5.17 -2.46
CA GLU A 73 -15.31 -5.38 -3.37
C GLU A 73 -15.50 -6.86 -3.71
N ILE A 74 -14.41 -7.61 -3.94
CA ILE A 74 -14.47 -9.03 -4.28
C ILE A 74 -14.92 -9.90 -3.09
N HIS A 75 -14.37 -9.66 -1.90
CA HIS A 75 -14.62 -10.52 -0.74
C HIS A 75 -15.85 -10.11 0.08
N GLU A 76 -16.03 -8.81 0.30
CA GLU A 76 -17.06 -8.28 1.22
C GLU A 76 -18.18 -7.53 0.48
N LYS A 77 -18.04 -7.29 -0.84
CA LYS A 77 -18.99 -6.53 -1.68
C LYS A 77 -19.27 -5.11 -1.16
N VAL A 78 -18.30 -4.53 -0.47
CA VAL A 78 -18.39 -3.18 0.08
C VAL A 78 -17.83 -2.17 -0.92
N LYS A 79 -18.52 -1.04 -1.07
CA LYS A 79 -18.04 0.11 -1.84
C LYS A 79 -17.78 1.27 -0.88
N PRO A 80 -16.72 2.07 -1.12
CA PRO A 80 -16.44 3.23 -0.30
C PRO A 80 -17.56 4.26 -0.44
N ASP A 81 -17.88 4.93 0.67
CA ASP A 81 -18.90 5.99 0.73
C ASP A 81 -18.25 7.34 1.04
N GLN A 82 -17.52 7.42 2.16
CA GLN A 82 -16.89 8.65 2.63
C GLN A 82 -15.38 8.55 2.56
N VAL A 83 -14.81 9.22 1.55
CA VAL A 83 -13.37 9.16 1.27
C VAL A 83 -12.67 10.39 1.82
N GLU A 84 -11.65 10.18 2.62
CA GLU A 84 -10.82 11.23 3.21
C GLU A 84 -9.33 11.03 2.92
N LEU A 85 -8.59 12.13 2.97
CA LEU A 85 -7.14 12.15 2.85
C LEU A 85 -6.52 11.88 4.23
N ILE A 86 -5.76 10.79 4.33
CA ILE A 86 -5.10 10.38 5.57
C ILE A 86 -3.59 10.41 5.36
N ARG A 87 -2.90 11.00 6.33
CA ARG A 87 -1.44 11.06 6.39
C ARG A 87 -0.91 10.30 7.59
N ARG A 88 0.16 9.53 7.38
CA ARG A 88 0.90 8.81 8.43
C ARG A 88 2.38 9.02 8.21
N ASP A 89 3.04 9.67 9.15
CA ASP A 89 4.48 9.89 9.14
C ASP A 89 5.20 8.86 10.01
N TYR A 90 6.35 8.39 9.54
CA TYR A 90 7.22 7.50 10.30
C TYR A 90 8.69 7.72 9.94
N PHE A 91 9.56 7.42 10.89
CA PHE A 91 11.01 7.50 10.70
C PHE A 91 11.55 6.14 10.26
N ALA A 92 12.29 6.11 9.16
CA ALA A 92 12.89 4.88 8.64
C ALA A 92 14.25 5.15 8.01
N ASN A 93 15.27 4.41 8.45
CA ASN A 93 16.65 4.47 7.94
C ASN A 93 17.13 5.93 7.80
N ASP A 94 17.11 6.64 8.92
CA ASP A 94 17.53 8.03 9.05
C ASP A 94 16.76 9.06 8.21
N GLY A 95 15.59 8.71 7.70
CA GLY A 95 14.77 9.62 6.92
C GLY A 95 13.32 9.66 7.35
N TRP A 96 12.69 10.77 7.01
CA TRP A 96 11.27 11.00 7.18
C TRP A 96 10.50 10.40 6.00
N GLU A 97 9.70 9.39 6.29
CA GLU A 97 8.72 8.83 5.36
C GLU A 97 7.33 9.38 5.70
N THR A 98 6.60 9.75 4.64
CA THR A 98 5.24 10.22 4.70
C THR A 98 4.39 9.34 3.80
N PHE A 99 3.48 8.59 4.41
CA PHE A 99 2.48 7.79 3.71
C PHE A 99 1.18 8.57 3.65
N ILE A 100 0.78 8.94 2.44
CA ILE A 100 -0.44 9.70 2.17
C ILE A 100 -1.40 8.78 1.42
N SER A 101 -2.65 8.76 1.79
CA SER A 101 -3.62 7.84 1.23
C SER A 101 -5.02 8.43 1.20
N TYR A 102 -5.79 8.09 0.18
CA TYR A 102 -7.23 8.26 0.21
C TYR A 102 -7.86 6.97 0.71
N GLU A 103 -8.60 7.07 1.81
CA GLU A 103 -9.20 5.95 2.53
C GLU A 103 -10.65 6.26 2.89
N ASP A 104 -11.51 5.25 2.94
CA ASP A 104 -12.74 5.29 3.74
C ASP A 104 -12.38 4.82 5.15
N ALA A 105 -12.26 5.76 6.09
CA ALA A 105 -11.81 5.46 7.44
C ALA A 105 -12.83 4.66 8.25
N THR A 106 -14.12 4.77 7.92
CA THR A 106 -15.19 4.05 8.62
C THR A 106 -15.19 2.58 8.22
N GLN A 107 -15.01 2.31 6.93
CA GLN A 107 -15.01 0.95 6.37
C GLN A 107 -13.60 0.34 6.26
N ASP A 108 -12.56 1.10 6.62
CA ASP A 108 -11.15 0.72 6.50
C ASP A 108 -10.70 0.34 5.07
N ILE A 109 -11.24 1.04 4.06
CA ILE A 109 -10.97 0.78 2.64
C ILE A 109 -9.93 1.76 2.10
N LEU A 110 -8.93 1.24 1.39
CA LEU A 110 -7.87 2.01 0.75
C LEU A 110 -8.11 2.14 -0.75
N ILE A 111 -8.16 3.39 -1.23
CA ILE A 111 -8.46 3.73 -2.63
C ILE A 111 -7.18 4.11 -3.38
N GLY A 112 -6.30 4.86 -2.75
CA GLY A 112 -5.02 5.25 -3.35
C GLY A 112 -4.00 5.59 -2.29
N LEU A 113 -2.73 5.44 -2.62
CA LEU A 113 -1.60 5.73 -1.74
C LEU A 113 -0.47 6.41 -2.50
N LEU A 114 0.31 7.19 -1.77
CA LEU A 114 1.57 7.76 -2.18
C LEU A 114 2.58 7.63 -1.03
N ARG A 115 3.82 7.28 -1.39
CA ARG A 115 4.96 7.24 -0.47
C ARG A 115 5.92 8.37 -0.81
N LEU A 116 6.01 9.36 0.09
CA LEU A 116 6.94 10.47 -0.01
C LEU A 116 8.07 10.26 1.00
N ARG A 117 9.31 10.53 0.61
CA ARG A 117 10.47 10.53 1.51
C ARG A 117 11.25 11.83 1.37
N LYS A 118 11.59 12.46 2.50
CA LYS A 118 12.59 13.54 2.52
C LYS A 118 13.98 12.95 2.31
N CYS A 119 14.70 13.37 1.27
CA CYS A 119 16.08 12.92 1.07
C CYS A 119 16.99 13.48 2.18
N THR A 120 17.95 12.66 2.58
CA THR A 120 19.01 13.04 3.53
C THR A 120 20.29 13.33 2.76
N GLU A 121 21.28 13.92 3.42
CA GLU A 121 22.59 14.19 2.81
C GLU A 121 23.36 12.92 2.43
N MET A 122 22.94 11.75 2.92
CA MET A 122 23.58 10.46 2.66
C MET A 122 23.22 9.85 1.29
N VAL A 123 22.36 10.51 0.50
CA VAL A 123 21.99 9.99 -0.83
C VAL A 123 23.18 10.02 -1.80
N HIS A 124 23.43 8.89 -2.46
CA HIS A 124 24.55 8.76 -3.41
C HIS A 124 24.22 9.35 -4.79
N ARG A 125 22.94 9.42 -5.16
CA ARG A 125 22.49 9.91 -6.47
C ARG A 125 22.58 11.43 -6.53
N PRO A 126 23.35 12.00 -7.48
CA PRO A 126 23.54 13.45 -7.56
C PRO A 126 22.23 14.21 -7.77
N GLU A 127 21.27 13.63 -8.51
CA GLU A 127 19.96 14.22 -8.76
C GLU A 127 19.07 14.33 -7.52
N LEU A 128 19.38 13.62 -6.43
CA LEU A 128 18.62 13.66 -5.17
C LEU A 128 19.32 14.48 -4.08
N LYS A 129 20.49 15.07 -4.37
CA LYS A 129 21.23 15.89 -3.42
C LYS A 129 20.63 17.29 -3.30
N ASN A 130 20.91 17.92 -2.15
CA ASN A 130 20.50 19.27 -1.79
C ASN A 130 18.98 19.38 -1.71
N GLY A 131 18.37 19.22 -0.54
CA GLY A 131 16.95 19.61 -0.34
C GLY A 131 15.94 19.06 -1.36
N VAL A 132 15.97 17.75 -1.62
CA VAL A 132 15.03 17.06 -2.51
C VAL A 132 14.10 16.16 -1.70
N SER A 133 12.85 16.03 -2.14
CA SER A 133 11.96 14.96 -1.69
C SER A 133 11.66 14.00 -2.83
N VAL A 134 11.47 12.72 -2.52
CA VAL A 134 11.24 11.68 -3.51
C VAL A 134 9.90 10.99 -3.30
N VAL A 135 9.07 10.98 -4.33
CA VAL A 135 7.90 10.10 -4.45
C VAL A 135 8.41 8.74 -4.88
N ARG A 136 8.31 7.77 -3.97
CA ARG A 136 8.82 6.40 -4.16
C ARG A 136 7.80 5.49 -4.82
N GLU A 137 6.53 5.77 -4.59
CA GLU A 137 5.40 5.03 -5.12
C GLU A 137 4.19 5.96 -5.16
N LEU A 138 3.45 5.89 -6.26
CA LEU A 138 2.06 6.36 -6.36
C LEU A 138 1.26 5.20 -6.90
N HIS A 139 0.19 4.83 -6.21
CA HIS A 139 -0.68 3.73 -6.61
C HIS A 139 -2.13 4.09 -6.34
N VAL A 140 -2.98 4.05 -7.37
CA VAL A 140 -4.43 4.24 -7.24
C VAL A 140 -5.09 2.94 -7.61
N TYR A 141 -5.88 2.39 -6.69
CA TYR A 141 -6.64 1.17 -6.87
C TYR A 141 -7.97 1.49 -7.56
N GLY A 142 -8.34 0.65 -8.52
CA GLY A 142 -9.59 0.74 -9.25
C GLY A 142 -9.56 -0.20 -10.45
N THR A 143 -10.74 -0.50 -11.01
CA THR A 143 -10.80 -1.15 -12.33
C THR A 143 -10.11 -0.24 -13.34
N ALA A 144 -9.14 -0.77 -14.09
CA ALA A 144 -8.54 -0.10 -15.22
C ALA A 144 -9.65 0.26 -16.22
N ILE A 145 -10.18 1.48 -16.17
CA ILE A 145 -11.10 1.96 -17.19
C ILE A 145 -10.23 2.45 -18.34
N PRO A 146 -10.39 1.90 -19.56
CA PRO A 146 -9.73 2.46 -20.72
C PRO A 146 -10.10 3.94 -20.85
N VAL A 147 -9.10 4.77 -21.17
CA VAL A 147 -9.20 6.25 -21.25
C VAL A 147 -10.36 6.74 -22.14
N SER A 148 -10.91 5.86 -22.99
CA SER A 148 -12.01 6.14 -23.92
C SER A 148 -13.43 6.01 -23.37
N ALA A 149 -13.64 5.44 -22.18
CA ALA A 149 -14.98 5.27 -21.61
C ALA A 149 -15.22 6.25 -20.44
N LYS A 150 -15.58 7.49 -20.77
CA LYS A 150 -16.11 8.46 -19.79
C LYS A 150 -17.53 8.06 -19.43
N ASP A 151 -17.67 7.15 -18.47
CA ASP A 151 -18.94 6.88 -17.80
C ASP A 151 -19.13 7.92 -16.67
N PRO A 152 -20.13 8.81 -16.75
CA PRO A 152 -20.35 9.88 -15.76
C PRO A 152 -20.62 9.35 -14.34
N THR A 153 -21.06 8.09 -14.22
CA THR A 153 -21.34 7.47 -12.92
C THR A 153 -20.09 6.94 -12.20
N LYS A 154 -18.95 6.85 -12.90
CA LYS A 154 -17.65 6.37 -12.37
C LYS A 154 -16.68 7.50 -12.03
N PHE A 155 -17.16 8.74 -12.03
CA PHE A 155 -16.37 9.94 -11.78
C PHE A 155 -15.70 9.98 -10.39
N GLN A 156 -16.23 9.23 -9.42
CA GLN A 156 -15.73 9.18 -8.03
C GLN A 156 -14.28 8.71 -7.87
N HIS A 157 -13.68 8.02 -8.86
CA HIS A 157 -12.29 7.54 -8.78
C HIS A 157 -11.31 8.27 -9.70
N GLN A 158 -11.78 9.28 -10.45
CA GLN A 158 -10.93 10.05 -11.35
C GLN A 158 -10.32 11.23 -10.60
N GLY A 159 -9.00 11.21 -10.41
CA GLY A 159 -8.25 12.35 -9.89
C GLY A 159 -7.47 12.10 -8.60
N PHE A 160 -7.70 11.00 -7.87
CA PHE A 160 -6.96 10.72 -6.63
C PHE A 160 -5.45 10.71 -6.81
N GLY A 161 -4.95 10.25 -7.95
CA GLY A 161 -3.51 10.29 -8.22
C GLY A 161 -2.95 11.71 -8.32
N GLN A 162 -3.71 12.63 -8.93
CA GLN A 162 -3.33 14.04 -9.00
C GLN A 162 -3.42 14.70 -7.63
N LEU A 163 -4.51 14.49 -6.89
CA LEU A 163 -4.69 15.04 -5.55
C LEU A 163 -3.61 14.54 -4.56
N LEU A 164 -3.19 13.27 -4.67
CA LEU A 164 -2.07 12.74 -3.89
C LEU A 164 -0.75 13.42 -4.24
N MET A 165 -0.50 13.68 -5.53
CA MET A 165 0.70 14.39 -5.98
C MET A 165 0.70 15.85 -5.50
N GLU A 166 -0.44 16.55 -5.58
CA GLU A 166 -0.59 17.92 -5.09
C GLU A 166 -0.28 18.02 -3.59
N GLU A 167 -0.81 17.10 -2.78
CA GLU A 167 -0.48 17.07 -1.35
C GLU A 167 0.99 16.71 -1.11
N ALA A 168 1.56 15.79 -1.88
CA ALA A 168 2.98 15.45 -1.77
C ALA A 168 3.89 16.64 -2.10
N GLU A 169 3.54 17.43 -3.11
CA GLU A 169 4.24 18.67 -3.48
C GLU A 169 4.12 19.73 -2.39
N ARG A 170 2.92 19.91 -1.82
CA ARG A 170 2.69 20.81 -0.69
C ARG A 170 3.58 20.43 0.50
N ILE A 171 3.55 19.17 0.93
CA ILE A 171 4.38 18.67 2.05
C ILE A 171 5.87 18.84 1.74
N ALA A 172 6.30 18.47 0.53
CA ALA A 172 7.69 18.60 0.13
C ALA A 172 8.18 20.06 0.18
N LYS A 173 7.37 21.01 -0.27
CA LYS A 173 7.73 22.43 -0.31
C LYS A 173 7.65 23.08 1.07
N GLU A 174 6.51 22.93 1.75
CA GLU A 174 6.18 23.67 2.96
C GLU A 174 6.80 23.07 4.22
N GLU A 175 6.86 21.74 4.30
CA GLU A 175 7.26 21.03 5.53
C GLU A 175 8.67 20.44 5.41
N HIS A 176 8.99 19.80 4.29
CA HIS A 176 10.35 19.29 4.07
C HIS A 176 11.34 20.40 3.72
N GLY A 177 10.86 21.57 3.26
CA GLY A 177 11.70 22.65 2.74
C GLY A 177 12.46 22.25 1.46
N SER A 178 11.90 21.32 0.68
CA SER A 178 12.51 20.84 -0.55
C SER A 178 12.24 21.79 -1.71
N PHE A 179 13.25 22.08 -2.52
CA PHE A 179 13.06 22.90 -3.72
C PHE A 179 12.68 22.07 -4.96
N LYS A 180 12.80 20.74 -4.86
CA LYS A 180 12.53 19.82 -5.96
C LYS A 180 11.89 18.55 -5.42
N ILE A 181 10.93 18.03 -6.19
CA ILE A 181 10.39 16.69 -6.02
C ILE A 181 10.90 15.78 -7.16
N ALA A 182 11.31 14.56 -6.82
CA ALA A 182 11.69 13.53 -7.79
C ALA A 182 10.69 12.38 -7.70
N VAL A 183 10.37 11.75 -8.83
CA VAL A 183 9.41 10.63 -8.86
C VAL A 183 10.08 9.38 -9.42
N ILE A 184 10.01 8.27 -8.68
CA ILE A 184 10.42 6.95 -9.17
C ILE A 184 9.32 6.41 -10.09
N SER A 185 9.41 6.75 -11.37
CA SER A 185 8.45 6.32 -12.40
C SER A 185 8.96 5.10 -13.17
N GLY A 186 8.08 4.09 -13.32
CA GLY A 186 8.24 3.07 -14.36
C GLY A 186 8.25 3.71 -15.75
N VAL A 187 8.89 3.05 -16.73
CA VAL A 187 9.04 3.60 -18.09
C VAL A 187 7.69 3.91 -18.73
N GLY A 188 6.72 3.01 -18.57
CA GLY A 188 5.36 3.16 -19.13
C GLY A 188 4.50 4.24 -18.47
N THR A 189 4.87 4.73 -17.28
CA THR A 189 4.10 5.73 -16.52
C THR A 189 4.67 7.14 -16.61
N ARG A 190 5.81 7.34 -17.29
CA ARG A 190 6.44 8.67 -17.41
C ARG A 190 5.54 9.73 -18.04
N GLN A 191 4.70 9.34 -19.01
CA GLN A 191 3.80 10.28 -19.66
C GLN A 191 2.67 10.75 -18.74
N TYR A 192 2.31 9.98 -17.71
CA TYR A 192 1.35 10.39 -16.70
C TYR A 192 1.88 11.60 -15.91
N TYR A 193 3.14 11.55 -15.46
CA TYR A 193 3.77 12.64 -14.71
C TYR A 193 4.22 13.84 -15.55
N ARG A 194 4.22 13.73 -16.88
CA ARG A 194 4.53 14.86 -17.77
C ARG A 194 3.33 15.76 -18.05
N LYS A 195 2.14 15.21 -17.89
CA LYS A 195 0.88 15.95 -18.00
C LYS A 195 0.65 16.71 -16.72
#